data_AF-A0A1J8Q4G0-F1
#
_entry.id   AF-A0A1J8Q4G0-F1
#
_cell.length_a   1.000
_cell.length_b   1.000
_cell.length_c   1.000
_cell.angle_alpha   90.00
_cell.angle_beta   90.00
_cell.angle_gamma   90.00
#
_symmetry.space_group_name_H-M   'P 1'
#
loop_
_entity.id
_entity.type
_entity.pdbx_description
1 polymer ?
#
loop_
_entity_poly.entity_id
_entity_poly.type
_entity_poly.pdbx_seq_one_letter_code
_entity_poly.pdbx_strand_id
1 'polypeptide(L)'
;MVGRSSAIRWILETSTNSEVVGAAAAMIPRLKWPQNLDASTVYARLLDNYAACANKPELSVTYGKATAHLFMQSVKVSPPPMVTYHSMGDRNRFIHDAFMDARSACDCFKAADNEDVRQKHKADARTALRTMLVHGLRYRLSFPDNEKVIWDGDLRWRHSNGLSPSNEVFDWLIDYLVDRVDHSSDYETEGDALLVLSAMHGLGSSAKRRSYVNTLIRCMAPAKPFRVRHAAFRAVANAGEELASITNDSTLQGVDATLLDELSHALLPAIRPNHNVTIQDSRSETPFESLENRCYLRLVFTLAKNDEWCKRLARDGHIEWCISLVDKVLVSTFPLDRFYLAVIFLRIDPSGNKISPNPTTRQKGWTLIKSAWNELGHMVIEDAHIIDALPALVTATRQNLSDTDNVAALAELTKDVYWVLQKLKERQATRGQVDDLVDAALLNVQGLYDELR
;
A
#
# COMPACT_ATOMS: atom_id res chain seq x y z
N MET A 1 -21.59 -31.52 -8.54
CA MET A 1 -21.60 -30.31 -7.66
C MET A 1 -22.67 -29.29 -8.03
N VAL A 2 -23.11 -29.17 -9.29
CA VAL A 2 -24.13 -28.20 -9.76
C VAL A 2 -25.43 -28.21 -8.95
N GLY A 3 -25.91 -29.38 -8.49
CA GLY A 3 -27.15 -29.45 -7.71
C GLY A 3 -27.12 -28.71 -6.37
N ARG A 4 -25.96 -28.59 -5.70
CA ARG A 4 -25.85 -27.90 -4.40
C ARG A 4 -25.91 -26.39 -4.54
N SER A 5 -25.22 -25.82 -5.55
CA SER A 5 -25.30 -24.39 -5.85
C SER A 5 -26.71 -23.99 -6.28
N SER A 6 -27.42 -24.83 -7.05
CA SER A 6 -28.80 -24.57 -7.45
C SER A 6 -29.77 -24.59 -6.27
N ALA A 7 -29.60 -25.50 -5.31
CA ALA A 7 -30.45 -25.55 -4.11
C ALA A 7 -30.24 -24.33 -3.22
N ILE A 8 -28.99 -23.93 -2.96
CA ILE A 8 -28.69 -22.74 -2.15
C ILE A 8 -29.18 -21.47 -2.83
N ARG A 9 -29.00 -21.36 -4.16
CA ARG A 9 -29.61 -20.29 -4.96
C ARG A 9 -31.12 -20.24 -4.74
N TRP A 10 -31.82 -21.36 -4.93
CA TRP A 10 -33.27 -21.42 -4.77
C TRP A 10 -33.72 -20.99 -3.37
N ILE A 11 -33.02 -21.43 -2.32
CA ILE A 11 -33.30 -21.00 -0.93
C ILE A 11 -33.13 -19.49 -0.79
N LEU A 12 -32.01 -18.95 -1.28
CA LEU A 12 -31.73 -17.52 -1.22
C LEU A 12 -32.67 -16.69 -2.08
N GLU A 13 -33.26 -17.25 -3.14
CA GLU A 13 -34.22 -16.56 -4.02
C GLU A 13 -35.67 -16.67 -3.54
N THR A 14 -36.03 -17.66 -2.73
CA THR A 14 -37.43 -17.90 -2.34
C THR A 14 -37.72 -17.73 -0.84
N SER A 15 -36.78 -18.05 0.05
CA SER A 15 -37.05 -18.10 1.50
C SER A 15 -37.05 -16.71 2.16
N THR A 16 -38.14 -16.33 2.81
CA THR A 16 -38.22 -15.11 3.65
C THR A 16 -37.78 -15.33 5.10
N ASN A 17 -37.52 -16.58 5.50
CA ASN A 17 -37.05 -16.90 6.85
C ASN A 17 -35.55 -16.54 6.99
N SER A 18 -35.23 -15.62 7.91
CA SER A 18 -33.88 -15.08 8.10
C SER A 18 -32.86 -16.09 8.61
N GLU A 19 -33.26 -17.11 9.37
CA GLU A 19 -32.37 -18.19 9.83
C GLU A 19 -32.00 -19.11 8.67
N VAL A 20 -32.99 -19.46 7.84
CA VAL A 20 -32.80 -20.30 6.64
C VAL A 20 -31.90 -19.58 5.63
N VAL A 21 -32.14 -18.28 5.43
CA VAL A 21 -31.33 -17.42 4.55
C VAL A 21 -29.90 -17.27 5.09
N GLY A 22 -29.74 -17.10 6.41
CA GLY A 22 -28.43 -17.04 7.06
C GLY A 22 -27.64 -18.34 6.90
N ALA A 23 -28.29 -19.49 7.11
CA ALA A 23 -27.67 -20.80 6.91
C ALA A 23 -27.25 -21.02 5.45
N ALA A 24 -28.10 -20.65 4.48
CA ALA A 24 -27.77 -20.73 3.06
C ALA A 24 -26.61 -19.80 2.68
N ALA A 25 -26.57 -18.58 3.23
CA ALA A 25 -25.47 -17.64 3.03
C ALA A 25 -24.14 -18.18 3.56
N ALA A 26 -24.14 -18.80 4.75
CA ALA A 26 -22.95 -19.43 5.33
C ALA A 26 -22.38 -20.59 4.49
N MET A 27 -23.19 -21.18 3.60
CA MET A 27 -22.74 -22.22 2.68
C MET A 27 -22.10 -21.68 1.40
N ILE A 28 -22.36 -20.42 1.03
CA ILE A 28 -21.84 -19.82 -0.22
C ILE A 28 -20.32 -19.95 -0.35
N PRO A 29 -19.51 -19.60 0.68
CA PRO A 29 -18.04 -19.69 0.58
C PRO A 29 -17.51 -21.12 0.39
N ARG A 30 -18.32 -22.13 0.74
CA ARG A 30 -17.95 -23.55 0.68
C ARG A 30 -18.23 -24.19 -0.67
N LEU A 31 -18.78 -23.42 -1.61
CA LEU A 31 -19.18 -23.92 -2.92
C LEU A 31 -18.36 -23.31 -4.06
N LYS A 32 -18.15 -24.13 -5.09
CA LYS A 32 -17.77 -23.66 -6.42
C LYS A 32 -19.03 -23.32 -7.19
N TRP A 33 -19.18 -22.05 -7.56
CA TRP A 33 -20.28 -21.57 -8.37
C TRP A 33 -19.91 -21.65 -9.86
N PRO A 34 -20.86 -21.98 -10.75
CA PRO A 34 -20.60 -21.97 -12.19
C PRO A 34 -20.30 -20.54 -12.68
N GLN A 35 -19.21 -20.34 -13.41
CA GLN A 35 -18.79 -19.00 -13.89
C GLN A 35 -19.86 -18.28 -14.73
N ASN A 36 -20.65 -19.03 -15.50
CA ASN A 36 -21.73 -18.48 -16.34
C ASN A 36 -23.04 -18.26 -15.59
N LEU A 37 -23.07 -18.47 -14.27
CA LEU A 37 -24.27 -18.25 -13.47
C LEU A 37 -24.53 -16.76 -13.32
N ASP A 38 -25.75 -16.31 -13.67
CA ASP A 38 -26.25 -15.01 -13.24
C ASP A 38 -26.70 -15.10 -11.78
N ALA A 39 -25.88 -14.53 -10.90
CA ALA A 39 -26.11 -14.48 -9.45
C ALA A 39 -26.64 -13.12 -9.00
N SER A 40 -27.08 -12.25 -9.91
CA SER A 40 -27.51 -10.87 -9.60
C SER A 40 -28.61 -10.83 -8.54
N THR A 41 -29.63 -11.68 -8.64
CA THR A 41 -30.74 -11.74 -7.68
C THR A 41 -30.28 -12.19 -6.29
N VAL A 42 -29.46 -13.24 -6.23
CA VAL A 42 -28.87 -13.73 -4.97
C VAL A 42 -28.00 -12.65 -4.34
N TYR A 43 -27.17 -12.00 -5.13
CA TYR A 43 -26.27 -10.93 -4.70
C TYR A 43 -27.04 -9.73 -4.12
N ALA A 44 -28.07 -9.25 -4.83
CA ALA A 44 -28.93 -8.17 -4.35
C ALA A 44 -29.59 -8.53 -3.00
N ARG A 45 -30.12 -9.76 -2.89
CA ARG A 45 -30.75 -10.22 -1.65
C ARG A 45 -29.77 -10.36 -0.49
N LEU A 46 -28.52 -10.77 -0.73
CA LEU A 46 -27.49 -10.79 0.31
C LEU A 46 -27.19 -9.38 0.82
N LEU A 47 -27.14 -8.39 -0.07
CA LEU A 47 -26.96 -6.98 0.31
C LEU A 47 -28.14 -6.44 1.11
N ASP A 48 -29.38 -6.75 0.71
CA ASP A 48 -30.58 -6.32 1.45
C ASP A 48 -30.61 -6.92 2.86
N ASN A 49 -30.32 -8.23 2.98
CA ASN A 49 -30.25 -8.90 4.28
C ASN A 49 -29.08 -8.39 5.13
N TYR A 50 -27.95 -8.08 4.51
CA TYR A 50 -26.83 -7.44 5.17
C TYR A 50 -27.26 -6.11 5.82
N ALA A 51 -27.90 -5.23 5.04
CA ALA A 51 -28.36 -3.93 5.51
C ALA A 51 -29.41 -4.06 6.63
N ALA A 52 -30.33 -5.03 6.51
CA ALA A 52 -31.32 -5.33 7.53
C ALA A 52 -30.71 -5.89 8.83
N CYS A 53 -29.52 -6.52 8.77
CA CYS A 53 -28.84 -7.15 9.90
C CYS A 53 -27.77 -6.25 10.54
N ALA A 54 -27.81 -4.94 10.35
CA ALA A 54 -26.82 -4.01 10.93
C ALA A 54 -26.66 -4.15 12.46
N ASN A 55 -27.73 -4.52 13.17
CA ASN A 55 -27.73 -4.73 14.63
C ASN A 55 -27.42 -6.19 15.06
N LYS A 56 -27.09 -7.09 14.10
CA LYS A 56 -26.81 -8.51 14.33
C LYS A 56 -25.45 -8.87 13.71
N PRO A 57 -24.34 -8.63 14.43
CA PRO A 57 -23.00 -8.64 13.84
C PRO A 57 -22.62 -9.99 13.23
N GLU A 58 -23.02 -11.12 13.81
CA GLU A 58 -22.71 -12.46 13.27
C GLU A 58 -23.39 -12.73 11.92
N LEU A 59 -24.65 -12.32 11.78
CA LEU A 59 -25.40 -12.47 10.52
C LEU A 59 -24.90 -11.49 9.47
N SER A 60 -24.60 -10.26 9.87
CA SER A 60 -23.97 -9.26 9.00
C SER A 60 -22.67 -9.79 8.39
N VAL A 61 -21.78 -10.35 9.22
CA VAL A 61 -20.54 -11.00 8.74
C VAL A 61 -20.82 -12.17 7.80
N THR A 62 -21.83 -12.99 8.11
CA THR A 62 -22.20 -14.12 7.26
C THR A 62 -22.61 -13.67 5.85
N TYR A 63 -23.48 -12.67 5.75
CA TYR A 63 -23.91 -12.11 4.47
C TYR A 63 -22.79 -11.37 3.74
N GLY A 64 -21.92 -10.66 4.47
CA GLY A 64 -20.76 -9.99 3.90
C GLY A 64 -19.76 -10.96 3.27
N LYS A 65 -19.42 -12.06 3.97
CA LYS A 65 -18.55 -13.12 3.43
C LYS A 65 -19.16 -13.79 2.21
N ALA A 66 -20.46 -14.09 2.24
CA ALA A 66 -21.18 -14.66 1.11
C ALA A 66 -21.15 -13.74 -0.12
N THR A 67 -21.36 -12.44 0.08
CA THR A 67 -21.31 -11.40 -0.95
C THR A 67 -19.90 -11.30 -1.56
N ALA A 68 -18.86 -11.21 -0.73
CA ALA A 68 -17.48 -11.16 -1.17
C ALA A 68 -17.07 -12.40 -1.98
N HIS A 69 -17.54 -13.58 -1.57
CA HIS A 69 -17.25 -14.83 -2.27
C HIS A 69 -17.88 -14.89 -3.67
N LEU A 70 -19.16 -14.51 -3.82
CA LEU A 70 -19.79 -14.42 -5.13
C LEU A 70 -19.07 -13.40 -6.01
N PHE A 71 -18.70 -12.25 -5.44
CA PHE A 71 -17.97 -11.21 -6.15
C PHE A 71 -16.60 -11.71 -6.68
N MET A 72 -15.89 -12.51 -5.88
CA MET A 72 -14.59 -13.09 -6.24
C MET A 72 -14.67 -14.18 -7.33
N GLN A 73 -15.74 -14.98 -7.39
CA GLN A 73 -15.83 -16.13 -8.31
C GLN A 73 -16.18 -15.76 -9.76
N SER A 74 -16.17 -14.47 -10.11
CA SER A 74 -16.45 -13.97 -11.47
C SER A 74 -17.81 -14.40 -12.02
N VAL A 75 -18.76 -14.75 -11.15
CA VAL A 75 -20.15 -14.95 -11.56
C VAL A 75 -20.74 -13.61 -12.00
N LYS A 76 -21.67 -13.65 -12.96
CA LYS A 76 -22.32 -12.42 -13.42
C LYS A 76 -23.15 -11.86 -12.26
N VAL A 77 -22.71 -10.73 -11.74
CA VAL A 77 -23.43 -9.89 -10.78
C VAL A 77 -23.68 -8.54 -11.43
N SER A 78 -24.96 -8.19 -11.63
CA SER A 78 -25.32 -6.84 -12.09
C SER A 78 -25.17 -5.89 -10.91
N PRO A 79 -24.30 -4.87 -10.98
CA PRO A 79 -23.99 -4.08 -9.80
C PRO A 79 -25.12 -3.09 -9.50
N PRO A 80 -25.49 -2.87 -8.22
CA PRO A 80 -25.79 -1.52 -7.79
C PRO A 80 -24.47 -0.72 -7.78
N PRO A 81 -24.49 0.55 -8.21
CA PRO A 81 -23.31 1.41 -8.20
C PRO A 81 -22.80 1.52 -6.77
N MET A 82 -21.52 1.19 -6.57
CA MET A 82 -20.71 1.69 -5.47
C MET A 82 -21.47 1.72 -4.13
N VAL A 83 -21.98 0.56 -3.68
CA VAL A 83 -22.54 0.46 -2.32
C VAL A 83 -21.44 0.96 -1.40
N THR A 84 -21.68 2.12 -0.81
CA THR A 84 -20.71 2.80 0.03
C THR A 84 -20.56 1.92 1.25
N TYR A 85 -19.49 1.13 1.27
CA TYR A 85 -19.18 0.14 2.32
C TYR A 85 -18.96 0.81 3.69
N HIS A 86 -19.14 2.13 3.79
CA HIS A 86 -19.23 2.88 5.04
C HIS A 86 -20.24 2.28 6.03
N SER A 87 -21.32 1.65 5.55
CA SER A 87 -22.29 0.96 6.42
C SER A 87 -21.83 -0.42 6.89
N MET A 88 -20.70 -0.95 6.40
CA MET A 88 -20.32 -2.33 6.66
C MET A 88 -19.48 -2.55 7.93
N GLY A 89 -19.08 -1.51 8.68
CA GLY A 89 -18.60 -1.53 10.08
C GLY A 89 -17.38 -2.41 10.48
N ASP A 90 -17.28 -3.60 9.90
CA ASP A 90 -16.52 -4.77 10.32
C ASP A 90 -15.47 -5.16 9.26
N ARG A 91 -15.03 -4.23 8.39
CA ARG A 91 -13.94 -4.49 7.42
C ARG A 91 -12.72 -5.16 8.07
N ASN A 92 -12.31 -4.64 9.23
CA ASN A 92 -11.20 -5.21 10.00
C ASN A 92 -11.47 -6.67 10.37
N ARG A 93 -12.71 -6.99 10.75
CA ARG A 93 -13.14 -8.35 11.08
C ARG A 93 -13.14 -9.27 9.86
N PHE A 94 -13.61 -8.80 8.69
CA PHE A 94 -13.55 -9.58 7.46
C PHE A 94 -12.12 -9.93 7.05
N ILE A 95 -11.23 -8.94 7.08
CA ILE A 95 -9.81 -9.12 6.78
C ILE A 95 -9.16 -10.08 7.79
N HIS A 96 -9.41 -9.88 9.09
CA HIS A 96 -8.91 -10.74 10.15
C HIS A 96 -9.39 -12.19 10.01
N ASP A 97 -10.68 -12.41 9.82
CA ASP A 97 -11.25 -13.75 9.71
C ASP A 97 -10.70 -14.48 8.49
N ALA A 98 -10.61 -13.79 7.34
CA ALA A 98 -10.04 -14.36 6.13
C ALA A 98 -8.54 -14.68 6.30
N PHE A 99 -7.79 -13.87 7.05
CA PHE A 99 -6.40 -14.18 7.41
C PHE A 99 -6.30 -15.45 8.27
N MET A 100 -7.17 -15.58 9.28
CA MET A 100 -7.19 -16.75 10.16
C MET A 100 -7.66 -18.02 9.44
N ASP A 101 -8.62 -17.91 8.51
CA ASP A 101 -9.04 -18.99 7.63
C ASP A 101 -7.88 -19.45 6.72
N ALA A 102 -7.11 -18.51 6.17
CA ALA A 102 -5.93 -18.82 5.35
C ALA A 102 -4.84 -19.54 6.15
N ARG A 103 -4.57 -19.07 7.38
CA ARG A 103 -3.61 -19.71 8.29
C ARG A 103 -4.05 -21.14 8.63
N SER A 104 -5.30 -21.32 9.03
CA SER A 104 -5.86 -22.63 9.38
C SER A 104 -5.80 -23.60 8.20
N ALA A 105 -6.10 -23.12 6.99
CA ALA A 105 -5.96 -23.93 5.78
C ALA A 105 -4.49 -24.29 5.49
N CYS A 106 -3.53 -23.38 5.76
CA CYS A 106 -2.11 -23.65 5.64
C CYS A 106 -1.63 -24.71 6.65
N ASP A 107 -2.07 -24.62 7.91
CA ASP A 107 -1.73 -25.60 8.94
C ASP A 107 -2.27 -27.00 8.58
N CYS A 108 -3.51 -27.08 8.10
CA CYS A 108 -4.09 -28.32 7.58
C CYS A 108 -3.37 -28.83 6.32
N PHE A 109 -2.90 -27.95 5.44
CA PHE A 109 -2.09 -28.31 4.28
C PHE A 109 -0.77 -28.97 4.71
N LYS A 110 -0.09 -28.43 5.73
CA LYS A 110 1.17 -28.97 6.27
C LYS A 110 0.97 -30.32 6.97
N ALA A 111 -0.18 -30.51 7.63
CA ALA A 111 -0.52 -31.76 8.32
C ALA A 111 -1.13 -32.85 7.41
N ALA A 112 -1.41 -32.55 6.14
CA ALA A 112 -2.08 -33.50 5.24
C ALA A 112 -1.13 -34.55 4.67
N ASP A 113 -1.45 -35.82 4.95
CA ASP A 113 -0.74 -37.01 4.45
C ASP A 113 -1.14 -37.41 3.02
N ASN A 114 -2.28 -36.88 2.52
CA ASN A 114 -2.82 -37.19 1.20
C ASN A 114 -2.77 -35.95 0.30
N GLU A 115 -2.30 -36.13 -0.94
CA GLU A 115 -2.19 -35.08 -1.95
C GLU A 115 -3.53 -34.44 -2.33
N ASP A 116 -4.64 -35.20 -2.41
CA ASP A 116 -5.96 -34.64 -2.72
C ASP A 116 -6.44 -33.68 -1.61
N VAL A 117 -6.20 -34.07 -0.36
CA VAL A 117 -6.52 -33.28 0.83
C VAL A 117 -5.63 -32.04 0.88
N ARG A 118 -4.34 -32.19 0.54
CA ARG A 118 -3.38 -31.12 0.42
C ARG A 118 -3.79 -30.09 -0.64
N GLN A 119 -4.18 -30.53 -1.84
CA GLN A 119 -4.65 -29.64 -2.91
C GLN A 119 -5.94 -28.91 -2.52
N LYS A 120 -6.84 -29.56 -1.78
CA LYS A 120 -8.03 -28.90 -1.24
C LYS A 120 -7.65 -27.77 -0.28
N HIS A 121 -6.81 -28.04 0.73
CA HIS A 121 -6.39 -27.02 1.69
C HIS A 121 -5.58 -25.89 1.04
N LYS A 122 -4.80 -26.21 0.00
CA LYS A 122 -4.14 -25.21 -0.85
C LYS A 122 -5.16 -24.26 -1.50
N ALA A 123 -6.23 -24.80 -2.07
CA ALA A 123 -7.30 -24.00 -2.68
C ALA A 123 -8.05 -23.16 -1.63
N ASP A 124 -8.31 -23.73 -0.45
CA ASP A 124 -8.96 -23.02 0.66
C ASP A 124 -8.12 -21.83 1.12
N ALA A 125 -6.80 -22.00 1.28
CA ALA A 125 -5.87 -20.93 1.62
C ALA A 125 -5.86 -19.81 0.56
N ARG A 126 -5.83 -20.18 -0.74
CA ARG A 126 -5.91 -19.22 -1.85
C ARG A 126 -7.23 -18.43 -1.82
N THR A 127 -8.35 -19.10 -1.62
CA THR A 127 -9.66 -18.45 -1.52
C THR A 127 -9.72 -17.48 -0.34
N ALA A 128 -9.17 -17.86 0.81
CA ALA A 128 -9.12 -17.02 1.99
C ALA A 128 -8.24 -15.76 1.77
N LEU A 129 -7.03 -15.91 1.21
CA LEU A 129 -6.17 -14.77 0.86
C LEU A 129 -6.86 -13.81 -0.13
N ARG A 130 -7.51 -14.35 -1.17
CA ARG A 130 -8.27 -13.53 -2.14
C ARG A 130 -9.45 -12.81 -1.51
N THR A 131 -10.10 -13.42 -0.53
CA THR A 131 -11.19 -12.79 0.24
C THR A 131 -10.69 -11.54 0.98
N MET A 132 -9.47 -11.57 1.54
CA MET A 132 -8.87 -10.36 2.14
C MET A 132 -8.76 -9.22 1.13
N LEU A 133 -8.31 -9.52 -0.09
CA LEU A 133 -8.15 -8.53 -1.16
C LEU A 133 -9.47 -7.93 -1.65
N VAL A 134 -10.56 -8.68 -1.58
CA VAL A 134 -11.91 -8.16 -1.90
C VAL A 134 -12.27 -6.98 -1.00
N HIS A 135 -11.83 -6.99 0.25
CA HIS A 135 -12.02 -5.93 1.24
C HIS A 135 -10.87 -4.91 1.29
N GLY A 136 -9.92 -5.00 0.34
CA GLY A 136 -8.70 -4.18 0.33
C GLY A 136 -8.95 -2.69 0.13
N LEU A 137 -9.99 -2.27 -0.60
CA LEU A 137 -10.31 -0.86 -0.79
C LEU A 137 -11.29 -0.34 0.29
N ARG A 138 -10.98 0.83 0.87
CA ARG A 138 -11.65 1.34 2.08
C ARG A 138 -13.16 1.55 1.94
N TYR A 139 -13.66 1.84 0.74
CA TYR A 139 -15.04 2.29 0.52
C TYR A 139 -15.88 1.37 -0.36
N ARG A 140 -15.33 0.25 -0.81
CA ARG A 140 -16.01 -0.68 -1.73
C ARG A 140 -15.32 -2.03 -1.78
N LEU A 141 -16.08 -3.05 -2.21
CA LEU A 141 -15.48 -4.28 -2.68
C LEU A 141 -14.71 -4.05 -3.98
N SER A 142 -13.63 -4.79 -4.15
CA SER A 142 -12.81 -4.79 -5.36
C SER A 142 -12.56 -6.21 -5.83
N PHE A 143 -12.41 -6.38 -7.15
CA PHE A 143 -11.92 -7.66 -7.65
C PHE A 143 -10.50 -7.84 -7.10
N PRO A 144 -10.11 -9.04 -6.64
CA PRO A 144 -8.76 -9.27 -6.15
C PRO A 144 -7.70 -8.89 -7.19
N ASP A 145 -8.04 -9.04 -8.47
CA ASP A 145 -7.12 -8.76 -9.59
C ASP A 145 -7.09 -7.29 -10.02
N ASN A 146 -7.87 -6.42 -9.35
CA ASN A 146 -7.85 -4.99 -9.61
C ASN A 146 -6.52 -4.38 -9.16
N GLU A 147 -5.76 -3.79 -10.10
CA GLU A 147 -4.46 -3.15 -9.83
C GLU A 147 -4.53 -2.06 -8.76
N LYS A 148 -5.68 -1.39 -8.56
CA LYS A 148 -5.85 -0.42 -7.46
C LYS A 148 -5.67 -1.06 -6.08
N VAL A 149 -5.96 -2.35 -5.92
CA VAL A 149 -5.76 -3.06 -4.66
C VAL A 149 -4.28 -3.15 -4.30
N ILE A 150 -3.39 -3.23 -5.30
CA ILE A 150 -1.94 -3.27 -5.07
C ILE A 150 -1.46 -1.95 -4.47
N TRP A 151 -1.90 -0.82 -5.02
CA TRP A 151 -1.36 0.49 -4.67
C TRP A 151 -2.13 1.24 -3.57
N ASP A 152 -3.46 1.17 -3.63
CA ASP A 152 -4.38 1.87 -2.71
C ASP A 152 -5.02 0.92 -1.68
N GLY A 153 -4.75 -0.38 -1.76
CA GLY A 153 -5.25 -1.36 -0.81
C GLY A 153 -4.70 -1.12 0.60
N ASP A 154 -5.58 -1.24 1.59
CA ASP A 154 -5.25 -1.20 3.01
C ASP A 154 -5.68 -2.50 3.67
N LEU A 155 -4.80 -3.49 3.73
CA LEU A 155 -5.15 -4.80 4.28
C LEU A 155 -4.93 -4.89 5.79
N ARG A 156 -4.73 -3.76 6.47
CA ARG A 156 -4.59 -3.75 7.93
C ARG A 156 -5.91 -4.09 8.59
N TRP A 157 -5.80 -4.82 9.69
CA TRP A 157 -6.86 -4.98 10.65
C TRP A 157 -6.36 -4.58 12.04
N ARG A 158 -7.30 -4.34 12.94
CA ARG A 158 -7.03 -4.08 14.36
C ARG A 158 -7.81 -5.10 15.17
N HIS A 159 -7.23 -5.54 16.28
CA HIS A 159 -7.92 -6.31 17.29
C HIS A 159 -9.05 -5.48 17.92
N SER A 160 -9.94 -6.13 18.68
CA SER A 160 -11.04 -5.46 19.39
C SER A 160 -10.56 -4.38 20.37
N ASN A 161 -9.31 -4.48 20.84
CA ASN A 161 -8.66 -3.48 21.69
C ASN A 161 -8.01 -2.32 20.90
N GLY A 162 -8.18 -2.26 19.57
CA GLY A 162 -7.62 -1.22 18.70
C GLY A 162 -6.15 -1.42 18.30
N LEU A 163 -5.46 -2.42 18.85
CA LEU A 163 -4.06 -2.70 18.54
C LEU A 163 -3.92 -3.40 17.19
N SER A 164 -2.84 -3.08 16.48
CA SER A 164 -2.41 -3.82 15.30
C SER A 164 -1.86 -5.20 15.70
N PRO A 165 -2.02 -6.22 14.84
CA PRO A 165 -1.36 -7.51 15.04
C PRO A 165 0.15 -7.34 15.12
N SER A 166 0.82 -8.16 15.94
CA SER A 166 2.28 -8.19 15.99
C SER A 166 2.86 -8.87 14.75
N ASN A 167 4.14 -8.64 14.46
CA ASN A 167 4.80 -9.19 13.28
C ASN A 167 4.81 -10.73 13.28
N GLU A 168 4.89 -11.37 14.45
CA GLU A 168 4.90 -12.83 14.60
C GLU A 168 3.63 -13.49 14.06
N VAL A 169 2.50 -12.75 14.03
CA VAL A 169 1.23 -13.25 13.48
C VAL A 169 1.35 -13.55 11.97
N PHE A 170 2.29 -12.90 11.28
CA PHE A 170 2.52 -13.03 9.84
C PHE A 170 3.61 -14.04 9.47
N ASP A 171 4.39 -14.55 10.44
CA ASP A 171 5.53 -15.44 10.20
C ASP A 171 5.15 -16.70 9.40
N TRP A 172 3.96 -17.25 9.64
CA TRP A 172 3.46 -18.42 8.89
C TRP A 172 3.34 -18.15 7.39
N LEU A 173 3.03 -16.90 7.00
CA LEU A 173 2.86 -16.51 5.61
C LEU A 173 4.21 -16.26 4.94
N ILE A 174 5.22 -15.83 5.70
CA ILE A 174 6.62 -15.81 5.27
C ILE A 174 7.08 -17.25 5.00
N ASP A 175 6.84 -18.16 5.94
CA ASP A 175 7.18 -19.58 5.78
C ASP A 175 6.46 -20.19 4.58
N TYR A 176 5.18 -19.91 4.41
CA TYR A 176 4.41 -20.33 3.25
C TYR A 176 5.04 -19.84 1.93
N LEU A 177 5.52 -18.59 1.86
CA LEU A 177 6.17 -18.07 0.66
C LEU A 177 7.54 -18.71 0.42
N VAL A 178 8.30 -19.03 1.48
CA VAL A 178 9.61 -19.68 1.41
C VAL A 178 9.47 -21.15 1.01
N ASP A 179 8.53 -21.88 1.60
CA ASP A 179 8.27 -23.30 1.29
C ASP A 179 7.76 -23.49 -0.15
N ARG A 180 7.16 -22.45 -0.75
CA ARG A 180 6.66 -22.44 -2.13
C ARG A 180 7.75 -22.20 -3.19
N VAL A 181 8.98 -21.87 -2.79
CA VAL A 181 10.03 -21.34 -3.68
C VAL A 181 10.47 -22.30 -4.78
N ASP A 182 10.30 -23.61 -4.61
CA ASP A 182 10.88 -24.58 -5.57
C ASP A 182 9.88 -25.27 -6.51
N HIS A 183 8.56 -25.17 -6.30
CA HIS A 183 7.65 -26.16 -6.91
C HIS A 183 6.30 -25.66 -7.48
N SER A 184 6.01 -24.35 -7.57
CA SER A 184 4.71 -23.95 -8.15
C SER A 184 4.69 -22.66 -8.98
N SER A 185 4.04 -22.72 -10.13
CA SER A 185 3.67 -21.62 -11.02
C SER A 185 2.47 -20.79 -10.53
N ASP A 186 2.07 -20.90 -9.26
CA ASP A 186 0.89 -20.24 -8.69
C ASP A 186 1.19 -18.78 -8.30
N TYR A 187 1.55 -17.98 -9.31
CA TYR A 187 1.93 -16.58 -9.16
C TYR A 187 0.80 -15.69 -8.64
N GLU A 188 -0.46 -16.07 -8.88
CA GLU A 188 -1.60 -15.35 -8.32
C GLU A 188 -1.59 -15.42 -6.80
N THR A 189 -1.46 -16.64 -6.24
CA THR A 189 -1.45 -16.82 -4.79
C THR A 189 -0.17 -16.27 -4.15
N GLU A 190 0.97 -16.31 -4.85
CA GLU A 190 2.21 -15.64 -4.42
C GLU A 190 2.00 -14.12 -4.31
N GLY A 191 1.39 -13.49 -5.32
CA GLY A 191 1.02 -12.07 -5.28
C GLY A 191 0.02 -11.73 -4.17
N ASP A 192 -1.00 -12.57 -3.96
CA ASP A 192 -2.01 -12.36 -2.92
C ASP A 192 -1.39 -12.44 -1.51
N ALA A 193 -0.51 -13.42 -1.28
CA ALA A 193 0.23 -13.55 -0.03
C ALA A 193 1.14 -12.34 0.24
N LEU A 194 1.86 -11.85 -0.77
CA LEU A 194 2.70 -10.65 -0.64
C LEU A 194 1.88 -9.40 -0.30
N LEU A 195 0.72 -9.21 -0.94
CA LEU A 195 -0.18 -8.12 -0.60
C LEU A 195 -0.69 -8.24 0.84
N VAL A 196 -1.07 -9.42 1.29
CA VAL A 196 -1.48 -9.65 2.68
C VAL A 196 -0.34 -9.35 3.66
N LEU A 197 0.90 -9.74 3.36
CA LEU A 197 2.06 -9.39 4.18
C LEU A 197 2.29 -7.88 4.27
N SER A 198 1.88 -7.10 3.26
CA SER A 198 1.96 -5.63 3.33
C SER A 198 1.12 -5.02 4.47
N ALA A 199 0.15 -5.76 5.02
CA ALA A 199 -0.63 -5.35 6.19
C ALA A 199 0.20 -5.31 7.48
N MET A 200 1.33 -6.02 7.52
CA MET A 200 2.24 -6.07 8.67
C MET A 200 2.96 -4.73 8.91
N HIS A 201 3.21 -3.95 7.85
CA HIS A 201 4.01 -2.72 7.93
C HIS A 201 5.39 -2.90 8.58
N GLY A 202 5.99 -4.08 8.41
CA GLY A 202 7.26 -4.45 8.99
C GLY A 202 7.94 -5.58 8.22
N LEU A 203 8.95 -6.18 8.81
CA LEU A 203 9.79 -7.20 8.19
C LEU A 203 9.66 -8.59 8.85
N GLY A 204 8.57 -8.86 9.55
CA GLY A 204 8.36 -10.12 10.27
C GLY A 204 9.03 -10.13 11.65
N SER A 205 8.96 -11.27 12.33
CA SER A 205 9.74 -11.44 13.56
C SER A 205 11.23 -11.45 13.26
N SER A 206 12.05 -11.21 14.28
CA SER A 206 13.50 -11.25 14.12
C SER A 206 14.01 -12.57 13.51
N ALA A 207 13.37 -13.70 13.81
CA ALA A 207 13.76 -15.01 13.28
C ALA A 207 13.43 -15.17 11.78
N LYS A 208 12.41 -14.47 11.29
CA LYS A 208 11.93 -14.58 9.89
C LYS A 208 12.42 -13.44 9.00
N ARG A 209 12.96 -12.37 9.57
CA ARG A 209 13.35 -11.15 8.86
C ARG A 209 14.23 -11.40 7.64
N ARG A 210 15.32 -12.16 7.80
CA ARG A 210 16.23 -12.50 6.68
C ARG A 210 15.49 -13.22 5.55
N SER A 211 14.73 -14.24 5.88
CA SER A 211 13.97 -15.05 4.92
C SER A 211 12.94 -14.21 4.18
N TYR A 212 12.30 -13.28 4.87
CA TYR A 212 11.32 -12.40 4.25
C TYR A 212 11.97 -11.41 3.28
N VAL A 213 13.06 -10.76 3.66
CA VAL A 213 13.77 -9.83 2.77
C VAL A 213 14.30 -10.55 1.52
N ASN A 214 14.90 -11.74 1.68
CA ASN A 214 15.27 -12.60 0.54
C ASN A 214 14.09 -12.91 -0.38
N THR A 215 12.93 -13.22 0.21
CA THR A 215 11.70 -13.50 -0.53
C THR A 215 11.23 -12.26 -1.31
N LEU A 216 11.27 -11.07 -0.71
CA LEU A 216 10.91 -9.81 -1.37
C LEU A 216 11.81 -9.52 -2.56
N ILE A 217 13.14 -9.65 -2.41
CA ILE A 217 14.12 -9.48 -3.49
C ILE A 217 13.82 -10.42 -4.65
N ARG A 218 13.64 -11.72 -4.36
CA ARG A 218 13.30 -12.73 -5.37
C ARG A 218 11.99 -12.41 -6.10
N CYS A 219 10.98 -11.97 -5.37
CA CYS A 219 9.67 -11.64 -5.94
C CYS A 219 9.69 -10.36 -6.79
N MET A 220 10.62 -9.44 -6.53
CA MET A 220 10.84 -8.23 -7.31
C MET A 220 11.69 -8.45 -8.58
N ALA A 221 12.29 -9.64 -8.75
CA ALA A 221 13.14 -9.94 -9.89
C ALA A 221 12.41 -9.70 -11.24
N PRO A 222 13.10 -9.19 -12.28
CA PRO A 222 12.48 -8.85 -13.56
C PRO A 222 11.72 -9.99 -14.25
N ALA A 223 12.13 -11.23 -14.03
CA ALA A 223 11.50 -12.42 -14.59
C ALA A 223 10.14 -12.76 -13.94
N LYS A 224 9.82 -12.18 -12.79
CA LYS A 224 8.55 -12.43 -12.09
C LYS A 224 7.38 -11.71 -12.77
N PRO A 225 6.17 -12.27 -12.72
CA PRO A 225 4.99 -11.59 -13.25
C PRO A 225 4.73 -10.25 -12.55
N PHE A 226 4.13 -9.32 -13.29
CA PHE A 226 3.79 -7.97 -12.85
C PHE A 226 3.16 -7.94 -11.45
N ARG A 227 2.12 -8.75 -11.21
CA ARG A 227 1.41 -8.81 -9.92
C ARG A 227 2.34 -9.16 -8.76
N VAL A 228 3.22 -10.14 -8.94
CA VAL A 228 4.16 -10.60 -7.89
C VAL A 228 5.19 -9.52 -7.60
N ARG A 229 5.78 -8.93 -8.63
CA ARG A 229 6.77 -7.84 -8.48
C ARG A 229 6.19 -6.66 -7.73
N HIS A 230 5.00 -6.21 -8.14
CA HIS A 230 4.39 -5.01 -7.59
C HIS A 230 3.83 -5.26 -6.18
N ALA A 231 3.32 -6.47 -5.90
CA ALA A 231 2.93 -6.86 -4.55
C ALA A 231 4.13 -6.92 -3.60
N ALA A 232 5.28 -7.45 -4.05
CA ALA A 232 6.51 -7.44 -3.26
C ALA A 232 7.01 -6.02 -3.04
N PHE A 233 7.04 -5.19 -4.09
CA PHE A 233 7.41 -3.79 -3.97
C PHE A 233 6.49 -3.03 -2.98
N ARG A 234 5.17 -3.25 -3.06
CA ARG A 234 4.20 -2.70 -2.12
C ARG A 234 4.50 -3.12 -0.68
N ALA A 235 4.83 -4.39 -0.46
CA ALA A 235 5.18 -4.88 0.87
C ALA A 235 6.44 -4.21 1.41
N VAL A 236 7.47 -4.03 0.57
CA VAL A 236 8.67 -3.25 0.93
C VAL A 236 8.32 -1.79 1.24
N ALA A 237 7.48 -1.16 0.41
CA ALA A 237 7.01 0.21 0.62
C ALA A 237 6.32 0.39 1.98
N ASN A 238 5.50 -0.57 2.39
CA ASN A 238 4.81 -0.54 3.68
C ASN A 238 5.75 -0.83 4.88
N ALA A 239 6.82 -1.60 4.67
CA ALA A 239 7.87 -1.87 5.65
C ALA A 239 8.97 -0.78 5.70
N GLY A 240 8.82 0.30 4.92
CA GLY A 240 9.85 1.31 4.71
C GLY A 240 10.37 1.96 6.00
N GLU A 241 9.52 2.19 7.01
CA GLU A 241 9.96 2.78 8.28
C GLU A 241 10.86 1.84 9.08
N GLU A 242 10.53 0.53 9.14
CA GLU A 242 11.41 -0.46 9.77
C GLU A 242 12.74 -0.55 8.99
N LEU A 243 12.70 -0.56 7.65
CA LEU A 243 13.90 -0.58 6.82
C LEU A 243 14.79 0.66 7.02
N ALA A 244 14.20 1.85 7.08
CA ALA A 244 14.92 3.09 7.31
C ALA A 244 15.58 3.13 8.71
N SER A 245 15.02 2.42 9.69
CA SER A 245 15.58 2.31 11.04
C SER A 245 16.79 1.39 11.15
N ILE A 246 17.05 0.53 10.16
CA ILE A 246 18.21 -0.38 10.18
C ILE A 246 19.48 0.41 9.87
N THR A 247 20.42 0.42 10.82
CA THR A 247 21.75 1.02 10.67
C THR A 247 22.83 -0.06 10.63
N ASN A 248 23.99 0.21 10.03
CA ASN A 248 25.09 -0.76 9.91
C ASN A 248 25.59 -1.28 11.28
N ASP A 249 25.45 -0.48 12.34
CA ASP A 249 25.86 -0.86 13.71
C ASP A 249 24.81 -1.72 14.42
N SER A 250 23.60 -1.79 13.87
CA SER A 250 22.59 -2.70 14.36
C SER A 250 22.90 -4.10 13.83
N THR A 251 23.56 -4.92 14.65
CA THR A 251 23.58 -6.38 14.51
C THR A 251 22.18 -6.97 14.79
N LEU A 252 21.14 -6.35 14.23
CA LEU A 252 19.73 -6.67 14.40
C LEU A 252 19.44 -7.94 13.58
N GLN A 253 19.82 -9.07 14.17
CA GLN A 253 19.41 -10.44 13.86
C GLN A 253 18.85 -10.63 12.45
N GLY A 254 19.76 -10.88 11.49
CA GLY A 254 19.44 -11.57 10.24
C GLY A 254 19.60 -10.75 8.96
N VAL A 255 19.48 -9.43 8.99
CA VAL A 255 19.65 -8.57 7.80
C VAL A 255 21.01 -7.90 7.84
N ASP A 256 21.91 -8.29 6.94
CA ASP A 256 23.24 -7.71 6.80
C ASP A 256 23.26 -6.62 5.72
N ALA A 257 24.36 -5.86 5.66
CA ALA A 257 24.52 -4.77 4.69
C ALA A 257 24.41 -5.27 3.23
N THR A 258 24.86 -6.49 2.93
CA THR A 258 24.78 -7.11 1.60
C THR A 258 23.34 -7.35 1.19
N LEU A 259 22.51 -7.85 2.10
CA LEU A 259 21.09 -8.08 1.83
C LEU A 259 20.34 -6.76 1.58
N LEU A 260 20.71 -5.68 2.28
CA LEU A 260 20.16 -4.35 2.02
C LEU A 260 20.63 -3.76 0.68
N ASP A 261 21.87 -4.05 0.27
CA ASP A 261 22.38 -3.69 -1.05
C ASP A 261 21.61 -4.40 -2.16
N GLU A 262 21.38 -5.70 -2.02
CA GLU A 262 20.55 -6.48 -2.95
C GLU A 262 19.10 -5.97 -2.98
N LEU A 263 18.55 -5.62 -1.82
CA LEU A 263 17.21 -5.03 -1.74
C LEU A 263 17.12 -3.71 -2.49
N SER A 264 18.05 -2.78 -2.22
CA SER A 264 18.15 -1.49 -2.92
C SER A 264 18.22 -1.70 -4.44
N HIS A 265 19.12 -2.57 -4.90
CA HIS A 265 19.26 -2.90 -6.32
C HIS A 265 17.97 -3.47 -6.95
N ALA A 266 17.19 -4.26 -6.20
CA ALA A 266 15.96 -4.88 -6.68
C ALA A 266 14.77 -3.92 -6.79
N LEU A 267 14.79 -2.76 -6.12
CA LEU A 267 13.67 -1.82 -6.08
C LEU A 267 13.38 -1.19 -7.45
N LEU A 268 14.40 -0.69 -8.16
CA LEU A 268 14.20 -0.03 -9.46
C LEU A 268 13.70 -0.97 -10.56
N PRO A 269 14.27 -2.17 -10.75
CA PRO A 269 13.76 -3.11 -11.75
C PRO A 269 12.34 -3.60 -11.45
N ALA A 270 11.89 -3.55 -10.19
CA ALA A 270 10.53 -3.93 -9.83
C ALA A 270 9.48 -2.99 -10.45
N ILE A 271 9.79 -1.69 -10.53
CA ILE A 271 8.91 -0.63 -11.02
C ILE A 271 9.21 -0.19 -12.47
N ARG A 272 10.38 -0.55 -13.00
CA ARG A 272 10.73 -0.30 -14.40
C ARG A 272 10.41 -1.54 -15.21
N PRO A 273 9.31 -1.57 -16.00
CA PRO A 273 9.14 -2.65 -16.95
C PRO A 273 10.32 -2.64 -17.92
N ASN A 274 10.97 -3.79 -18.11
CA ASN A 274 11.97 -3.96 -19.16
C ASN A 274 11.33 -3.57 -20.50
N HIS A 275 11.81 -2.48 -21.11
CA HIS A 275 11.38 -2.00 -22.43
C HIS A 275 11.58 -3.03 -23.56
N ASN A 276 12.21 -4.17 -23.26
CA ASN A 276 12.45 -5.26 -24.20
C ASN A 276 11.28 -6.26 -24.32
N VAL A 277 10.18 -6.09 -23.56
CA VAL A 277 8.97 -6.88 -23.81
C VAL A 277 8.19 -6.22 -24.95
N THR A 278 8.46 -6.68 -26.17
CA THR A 278 7.70 -6.44 -27.41
C THR A 278 6.30 -7.06 -27.34
N ILE A 279 5.52 -6.69 -26.32
CA ILE A 279 4.08 -6.89 -26.35
C ILE A 279 3.46 -5.52 -26.59
N GLN A 280 2.85 -5.44 -27.77
CA GLN A 280 2.00 -4.38 -28.32
C GLN A 280 0.79 -4.03 -27.44
N ASP A 281 0.95 -3.86 -26.14
CA ASP A 281 -0.04 -3.13 -25.35
C ASP A 281 0.33 -1.65 -25.44
N SER A 282 -0.30 -0.99 -26.39
CA SER A 282 -0.50 0.45 -26.43
C SER A 282 -1.26 0.90 -25.16
N ARG A 283 -0.61 0.79 -24.00
CA ARG A 283 -1.03 1.44 -22.76
C ARG A 283 -0.70 2.92 -22.93
N SER A 284 -1.70 3.67 -23.40
CA SER A 284 -1.84 5.09 -23.08
C SER A 284 -1.50 5.31 -21.62
N GLU A 285 -0.73 6.35 -21.27
CA GLU A 285 -0.39 6.75 -19.88
C GLU A 285 -1.52 6.38 -18.92
N THR A 286 -1.40 5.21 -18.29
CA THR A 286 -2.54 4.69 -17.56
C THR A 286 -2.61 5.41 -16.23
N PRO A 287 -3.81 5.67 -15.66
CA PRO A 287 -3.96 6.22 -14.32
C PRO A 287 -3.15 5.46 -13.25
N PHE A 288 -2.76 4.22 -13.53
CA PHE A 288 -2.00 3.35 -12.63
C PHE A 288 -0.52 3.69 -12.54
N GLU A 289 0.10 4.25 -13.59
CA GLU A 289 1.49 4.71 -13.54
C GLU A 289 1.71 5.79 -12.48
N SER A 290 0.70 6.64 -12.27
CA SER A 290 0.75 7.68 -11.24
C SER A 290 0.76 7.10 -9.80
N LEU A 291 0.02 6.01 -9.56
CA LEU A 291 -0.04 5.36 -8.25
C LEU A 291 1.24 4.59 -7.91
N GLU A 292 1.84 3.97 -8.93
CA GLU A 292 3.13 3.28 -8.82
C GLU A 292 4.26 4.26 -8.47
N ASN A 293 4.38 5.35 -9.25
CA ASN A 293 5.37 6.40 -9.00
C ASN A 293 5.19 7.00 -7.60
N ARG A 294 3.96 7.23 -7.17
CA ARG A 294 3.66 7.70 -5.82
C ARG A 294 4.14 6.73 -4.73
N CYS A 295 3.88 5.43 -4.87
CA CYS A 295 4.35 4.43 -3.91
C CYS A 295 5.89 4.40 -3.88
N TYR A 296 6.53 4.51 -5.04
CA TYR A 296 7.99 4.57 -5.14
C TYR A 296 8.57 5.82 -4.47
N LEU A 297 8.06 7.01 -4.79
CA LEU A 297 8.53 8.26 -4.19
C LEU A 297 8.37 8.23 -2.68
N ARG A 298 7.25 7.72 -2.17
CA ARG A 298 7.04 7.58 -0.73
C ARG A 298 8.08 6.64 -0.08
N LEU A 299 8.38 5.50 -0.71
CA LEU A 299 9.40 4.58 -0.19
C LEU A 299 10.77 5.24 -0.18
N VAL A 300 11.21 5.82 -1.29
CA VAL A 300 12.52 6.49 -1.38
C VAL A 300 12.63 7.63 -0.38
N PHE A 301 11.57 8.43 -0.23
CA PHE A 301 11.48 9.49 0.77
C PHE A 301 11.67 8.98 2.20
N THR A 302 11.03 7.85 2.54
CA THR A 302 11.18 7.21 3.85
C THR A 302 12.59 6.65 4.05
N LEU A 303 13.13 5.92 3.08
CA LEU A 303 14.48 5.34 3.18
C LEU A 303 15.57 6.42 3.27
N ALA A 304 15.40 7.54 2.58
CA ALA A 304 16.34 8.67 2.59
C ALA A 304 16.47 9.39 3.94
N LYS A 305 15.71 8.99 4.98
CA LYS A 305 15.95 9.44 6.37
C LYS A 305 17.25 8.89 6.96
N ASN A 306 17.80 7.85 6.35
CA ASN A 306 19.00 7.16 6.81
C ASN A 306 20.14 7.35 5.80
N ASP A 307 21.28 7.88 6.26
CA ASP A 307 22.42 8.19 5.40
C ASP A 307 22.98 6.97 4.65
N GLU A 308 22.88 5.80 5.24
CA GLU A 308 23.34 4.54 4.66
C GLU A 308 22.42 4.10 3.50
N TRP A 309 21.12 4.34 3.65
CA TRP A 309 20.17 4.22 2.54
C TRP A 309 20.39 5.29 1.48
N CYS A 310 20.68 6.54 1.84
CA CYS A 310 21.03 7.58 0.86
C CYS A 310 22.19 7.15 -0.04
N LYS A 311 23.25 6.55 0.53
CA LYS A 311 24.38 6.01 -0.25
C LYS A 311 23.95 4.90 -1.20
N ARG A 312 23.14 3.94 -0.73
CA ARG A 312 22.62 2.83 -1.56
C ARG A 312 21.77 3.34 -2.70
N LEU A 313 20.80 4.20 -2.40
CA LEU A 313 19.90 4.81 -3.38
C LEU A 313 20.68 5.59 -4.45
N ALA A 314 21.70 6.35 -4.05
CA ALA A 314 22.57 7.06 -4.98
C ALA A 314 23.42 6.11 -5.84
N ARG A 315 24.00 5.06 -5.25
CA ARG A 315 24.81 4.06 -5.96
C ARG A 315 23.98 3.29 -6.98
N ASP A 316 22.75 2.93 -6.63
CA ASP A 316 21.93 2.01 -7.42
C ASP A 316 21.04 2.75 -8.44
N GLY A 317 21.26 4.05 -8.66
CA GLY A 317 20.66 4.80 -9.76
C GLY A 317 19.27 5.40 -9.47
N HIS A 318 18.87 5.47 -8.20
CA HIS A 318 17.54 5.98 -7.82
C HIS A 318 17.41 7.48 -8.05
N ILE A 319 18.52 8.22 -7.99
CA ILE A 319 18.53 9.68 -8.18
C ILE A 319 18.27 10.04 -9.63
N GLU A 320 18.93 9.36 -10.56
CA GLU A 320 18.75 9.52 -11.99
C GLU A 320 17.30 9.18 -12.38
N TRP A 321 16.72 8.16 -11.74
CA TRP A 321 15.30 7.86 -11.89
C TRP A 321 14.41 8.99 -11.38
N CYS A 322 14.63 9.47 -10.15
CA CYS A 322 13.88 10.58 -9.57
C CYS A 322 13.97 11.84 -10.45
N ILE A 323 15.14 12.14 -11.03
CA ILE A 323 15.31 13.23 -12.01
C ILE A 323 14.42 13.02 -13.23
N SER A 324 14.35 11.80 -13.76
CA SER A 324 13.48 11.49 -14.90
C SER A 324 11.98 11.61 -14.60
N LEU A 325 11.59 11.56 -13.32
CA LEU A 325 10.20 11.71 -12.88
C LEU A 325 9.77 13.17 -12.68
N VAL A 326 10.69 14.14 -12.67
CA VAL A 326 10.38 15.55 -12.35
C VAL A 326 9.23 16.10 -13.20
N ASP A 327 9.29 15.94 -14.51
CA ASP A 327 8.26 16.47 -15.41
C ASP A 327 6.90 15.81 -15.17
N LYS A 328 6.89 14.49 -14.90
CA LYS A 328 5.67 13.74 -14.57
C LYS A 328 5.08 14.19 -13.23
N VAL A 329 5.92 14.42 -12.23
CA VAL A 329 5.52 14.84 -10.88
C VAL A 329 4.99 16.27 -10.87
N LEU A 330 5.56 17.17 -11.67
CA LEU A 330 5.08 18.55 -11.77
C LEU A 330 3.64 18.61 -12.28
N VAL A 331 3.22 17.71 -13.18
CA VAL A 331 1.85 17.61 -13.69
C VAL A 331 0.98 16.58 -12.95
N SER A 332 1.52 15.91 -11.92
CA SER A 332 0.79 14.88 -11.16
C SER A 332 -0.45 15.46 -10.46
N THR A 333 -1.53 14.69 -10.44
CA THR A 333 -2.73 15.00 -9.66
C THR A 333 -2.56 14.70 -8.17
N PHE A 334 -1.47 14.03 -7.78
CA PHE A 334 -1.15 13.71 -6.39
C PHE A 334 -0.16 14.73 -5.82
N PRO A 335 -0.62 15.63 -4.95
CA PRO A 335 0.20 16.80 -4.71
C PRO A 335 1.38 16.57 -3.75
N LEU A 336 1.33 15.48 -2.97
CA LEU A 336 2.46 15.04 -2.14
C LEU A 336 3.65 14.51 -2.96
N ASP A 337 3.46 14.13 -4.22
CA ASP A 337 4.56 13.62 -5.06
C ASP A 337 5.65 14.69 -5.22
N ARG A 338 5.23 15.96 -5.35
CA ARG A 338 6.13 17.12 -5.48
C ARG A 338 6.94 17.32 -4.21
N PHE A 339 6.28 17.21 -3.06
CA PHE A 339 6.91 17.30 -1.75
C PHE A 339 7.93 16.17 -1.54
N TYR A 340 7.54 14.91 -1.78
CA TYR A 340 8.44 13.77 -1.63
C TYR A 340 9.66 13.91 -2.53
N LEU A 341 9.46 14.24 -3.81
CA LEU A 341 10.56 14.36 -4.76
C LEU A 341 11.52 15.50 -4.38
N ALA A 342 11.01 16.65 -3.92
CA ALA A 342 11.85 17.75 -3.45
C ALA A 342 12.73 17.30 -2.27
N VAL A 343 12.13 16.67 -1.26
CA VAL A 343 12.85 16.22 -0.06
C VAL A 343 13.85 15.09 -0.36
N ILE A 344 13.52 14.17 -1.27
CA ILE A 344 14.45 13.12 -1.72
C ILE A 344 15.74 13.73 -2.25
N PHE A 345 15.65 14.72 -3.14
CA PHE A 345 16.83 15.36 -3.69
C PHE A 345 17.68 16.03 -2.61
N LEU A 346 17.04 16.66 -1.63
CA LEU A 346 17.72 17.35 -0.55
C LEU A 346 18.44 16.40 0.42
N ARG A 347 17.86 15.23 0.67
CA ARG A 347 18.44 14.24 1.58
C ARG A 347 19.57 13.44 0.93
N ILE A 348 19.44 13.08 -0.35
CA ILE A 348 20.41 12.22 -1.04
C ILE A 348 21.52 13.03 -1.75
N ASP A 349 21.22 14.26 -2.19
CA ASP A 349 22.22 15.20 -2.69
C ASP A 349 22.05 16.61 -2.08
N PRO A 350 22.43 16.80 -0.80
CA PRO A 350 22.31 18.09 -0.11
C PRO A 350 23.12 19.21 -0.78
N SER A 351 24.13 18.83 -1.58
CA SER A 351 25.02 19.78 -2.25
C SER A 351 24.42 20.38 -3.52
N GLY A 352 23.31 19.82 -4.03
CA GLY A 352 22.66 20.23 -5.27
C GLY A 352 23.52 20.03 -6.52
N ASN A 353 24.73 19.47 -6.40
CA ASN A 353 25.70 19.36 -7.48
C ASN A 353 25.28 18.31 -8.53
N LYS A 354 24.47 17.31 -8.16
CA LYS A 354 23.92 16.29 -9.06
C LYS A 354 22.58 16.67 -9.66
N ILE A 355 21.87 17.67 -9.12
CA ILE A 355 20.73 18.33 -9.79
C ILE A 355 21.25 19.27 -10.90
N SER A 356 22.27 18.82 -11.63
CA SER A 356 22.92 19.39 -12.79
C SER A 356 23.34 20.88 -12.74
N PRO A 357 24.55 21.24 -13.21
CA PRO A 357 24.90 22.63 -13.45
C PRO A 357 24.04 23.28 -14.56
N ASN A 358 23.15 22.52 -15.23
CA ASN A 358 22.25 23.06 -16.24
C ASN A 358 21.18 23.98 -15.61
N PRO A 359 21.07 25.25 -16.05
CA PRO A 359 20.05 26.18 -15.58
C PRO A 359 18.61 25.65 -15.71
N THR A 360 18.31 24.82 -16.73
CA THR A 360 16.98 24.22 -16.90
C THR A 360 16.63 23.26 -15.74
N THR A 361 17.60 22.48 -15.25
CA THR A 361 17.37 21.53 -14.15
C THR A 361 17.22 22.28 -12.81
N ARG A 362 18.01 23.34 -12.60
CA ARG A 362 17.86 24.25 -11.45
C ARG A 362 16.47 24.89 -11.43
N GLN A 363 16.00 25.40 -12.56
CA GLN A 363 14.66 25.99 -12.68
C GLN A 363 13.54 24.99 -12.38
N LYS A 364 13.68 23.74 -12.86
CA LYS A 364 12.73 22.67 -12.53
C LYS A 364 12.77 22.32 -11.04
N GLY A 365 13.94 22.26 -10.42
CA GLY A 365 14.10 22.08 -8.97
C GLY A 365 13.43 23.20 -8.17
N TRP A 366 13.60 24.46 -8.57
CA TRP A 366 12.92 25.60 -7.94
C TRP A 366 11.40 25.53 -8.10
N THR A 367 10.92 25.18 -9.30
CA THR A 367 9.50 24.96 -9.55
C THR A 367 8.96 23.88 -8.61
N LEU A 368 9.68 22.77 -8.45
CA LEU A 368 9.30 21.68 -7.56
C LEU A 368 9.21 22.11 -6.09
N ILE A 369 10.18 22.89 -5.58
CA ILE A 369 10.18 23.42 -4.21
C ILE A 369 8.98 24.35 -3.99
N LYS A 370 8.74 25.30 -4.90
CA LYS A 370 7.58 26.20 -4.79
C LYS A 370 6.26 25.43 -4.81
N SER A 371 6.12 24.47 -5.71
CA SER A 371 4.93 23.63 -5.76
C SER A 371 4.77 22.81 -4.48
N ALA A 372 5.86 22.31 -3.87
CA ALA A 372 5.77 21.60 -2.59
C ALA A 372 5.20 22.50 -1.48
N TRP A 373 5.64 23.76 -1.37
CA TRP A 373 5.08 24.72 -0.40
C TRP A 373 3.61 25.03 -0.64
N ASN A 374 3.25 25.31 -1.89
CA ASN A 374 1.86 25.57 -2.28
C ASN A 374 0.93 24.43 -1.84
N GLU A 375 1.31 23.20 -2.14
CA GLU A 375 0.48 22.03 -1.83
C GLU A 375 0.36 21.78 -0.32
N LEU A 376 1.45 21.96 0.44
CA LEU A 376 1.39 21.92 1.91
C LEU A 376 0.47 23.03 2.47
N GLY A 377 0.49 24.20 1.84
CA GLY A 377 -0.41 25.32 2.12
C GLY A 377 -1.90 24.96 1.97
N HIS A 378 -2.23 23.92 1.20
CA HIS A 378 -3.60 23.43 1.00
C HIS A 378 -3.95 22.15 1.78
N MET A 379 -2.97 21.39 2.30
CA MET A 379 -3.20 20.12 2.99
C MET A 379 -3.26 20.21 4.52
N VAL A 380 -3.98 19.30 5.17
CA VAL A 380 -3.88 19.14 6.64
C VAL A 380 -2.57 18.44 6.97
N ILE A 381 -1.71 19.09 7.76
CA ILE A 381 -0.38 18.56 8.14
C ILE A 381 -0.53 17.68 9.38
N GLU A 382 -1.08 16.48 9.19
CA GLU A 382 -1.22 15.46 10.24
C GLU A 382 -0.07 14.45 10.27
N ASP A 383 0.56 14.20 9.13
CA ASP A 383 1.60 13.18 8.99
C ASP A 383 2.92 13.63 9.64
N ALA A 384 3.40 12.88 10.62
CA ALA A 384 4.67 13.14 11.30
C ALA A 384 5.85 13.11 10.33
N HIS A 385 5.80 12.30 9.28
CA HIS A 385 6.88 12.21 8.31
C HIS A 385 6.98 13.47 7.44
N ILE A 386 5.85 14.13 7.17
CA ILE A 386 5.85 15.42 6.46
C ILE A 386 6.47 16.49 7.35
N ILE A 387 6.10 16.52 8.64
CA ILE A 387 6.60 17.52 9.59
C ILE A 387 8.11 17.36 9.82
N ASP A 388 8.58 16.13 10.01
CA ASP A 388 10.00 15.78 10.11
C ASP A 388 10.84 16.30 8.93
N ALA A 389 10.24 16.36 7.74
CA ALA A 389 10.91 16.77 6.51
C ALA A 389 10.87 18.29 6.25
N LEU A 390 10.10 19.07 7.01
CA LEU A 390 9.98 20.52 6.81
C LEU A 390 11.31 21.28 6.97
N PRO A 391 12.20 20.96 7.95
CA PRO A 391 13.51 21.61 8.05
C PRO A 391 14.38 21.44 6.78
N ALA A 392 14.30 20.27 6.13
CA ALA A 392 15.01 20.02 4.88
C ALA A 392 14.43 20.90 3.75
N LEU A 393 13.11 21.00 3.63
CA LEU A 393 12.47 21.87 2.64
C LEU A 393 12.78 23.36 2.88
N VAL A 394 12.84 23.80 4.13
CA VAL A 394 13.28 25.16 4.49
C VAL A 394 14.71 25.41 4.01
N THR A 395 15.63 24.47 4.28
CA THR A 395 17.04 24.58 3.85
C THR A 395 17.15 24.69 2.32
N ALA A 396 16.39 23.87 1.59
CA ALA A 396 16.30 23.92 0.13
C ALA A 396 15.87 25.28 -0.39
N THR A 397 14.87 25.84 0.27
CA THR A 397 14.26 27.11 -0.12
C THR A 397 15.30 28.21 0.02
N ARG A 398 16.03 28.26 1.15
CA ARG A 398 17.13 29.19 1.38
C ARG A 398 18.23 29.08 0.32
N GLN A 399 18.64 27.86 -0.03
CA GLN A 399 19.69 27.63 -1.02
C GLN A 399 19.30 28.13 -2.43
N ASN A 400 18.02 28.11 -2.77
CA ASN A 400 17.52 28.52 -4.10
C ASN A 400 16.99 29.96 -4.13
N LEU A 401 16.85 30.62 -2.98
CA LEU A 401 16.37 32.00 -2.88
C LEU A 401 17.34 33.02 -3.49
N SER A 402 18.66 32.77 -3.39
CA SER A 402 19.73 33.66 -3.86
C SER A 402 19.71 33.99 -5.36
N ASP A 403 18.93 33.25 -6.16
CA ASP A 403 18.85 33.40 -7.62
C ASP A 403 17.53 34.05 -8.11
N THR A 404 16.63 34.50 -7.22
CA THR A 404 15.27 34.91 -7.60
C THR A 404 15.02 36.43 -7.51
N ASP A 405 15.21 37.16 -8.62
CA ASP A 405 14.86 38.59 -8.73
C ASP A 405 13.35 38.85 -8.90
N ASN A 406 12.53 37.80 -8.94
CA ASN A 406 11.09 37.91 -9.21
C ASN A 406 10.28 38.15 -7.92
N VAL A 407 9.98 39.43 -7.66
CA VAL A 407 9.19 39.90 -6.51
C VAL A 407 7.83 39.22 -6.40
N ALA A 408 7.13 38.97 -7.53
CA ALA A 408 5.81 38.35 -7.50
C ALA A 408 5.90 36.87 -7.07
N ALA A 409 6.89 36.14 -7.58
CA ALA A 409 7.13 34.75 -7.18
C ALA A 409 7.54 34.63 -5.71
N LEU A 410 8.27 35.62 -5.19
CA LEU A 410 8.62 35.69 -3.77
C LEU A 410 7.38 35.91 -2.91
N ALA A 411 6.49 36.85 -3.29
CA ALA A 411 5.26 37.11 -2.56
C ALA A 411 4.32 35.90 -2.49
N GLU A 412 4.22 35.12 -3.57
CA GLU A 412 3.46 33.85 -3.57
C GLU A 412 4.07 32.83 -2.62
N LEU A 413 5.40 32.66 -2.66
CA LEU A 413 6.10 31.76 -1.74
C LEU A 413 5.92 32.19 -0.27
N THR A 414 6.04 33.49 0.03
CA THR A 414 5.82 34.03 1.39
C THR A 414 4.42 33.69 1.88
N LYS A 415 3.40 33.78 1.01
CA LYS A 415 2.03 33.39 1.33
C LYS A 415 1.91 31.88 1.60
N ASP A 416 2.52 31.05 0.78
CA ASP A 416 2.45 29.59 0.95
C ASP A 416 3.15 29.13 2.25
N VAL A 417 4.33 29.67 2.54
CA VAL A 417 5.06 29.43 3.80
C VAL A 417 4.24 29.90 5.02
N TYR A 418 3.58 31.05 4.91
CA TYR A 418 2.67 31.54 5.96
C TYR A 418 1.53 30.56 6.25
N TRP A 419 0.89 29.98 5.23
CA TRP A 419 -0.19 29.01 5.44
C TRP A 419 0.29 27.76 6.15
N VAL A 420 1.47 27.24 5.79
CA VAL A 420 2.08 26.11 6.49
C VAL A 420 2.37 26.45 7.94
N LEU A 421 2.93 27.63 8.21
CA LEU A 421 3.20 28.12 9.56
C LEU A 421 1.93 28.20 10.42
N GLN A 422 0.83 28.72 9.88
CA GLN A 422 -0.44 28.80 10.63
C GLN A 422 -0.96 27.41 10.99
N LYS A 423 -0.90 26.44 10.07
CA LYS A 423 -1.32 25.06 10.35
C LYS A 423 -0.48 24.38 11.43
N LEU A 424 0.84 24.64 11.45
CA LEU A 424 1.69 24.13 12.52
C LEU A 424 1.31 24.73 13.88
N LYS A 425 1.00 26.04 13.93
CA LYS A 425 0.51 26.72 15.14
C LYS A 425 -0.83 26.15 15.61
N GLU A 426 -1.78 25.94 14.70
CA GLU A 426 -3.08 25.31 15.00
C GLU A 426 -2.89 23.89 15.58
N ARG A 427 -2.00 23.09 14.97
CA ARG A 427 -1.68 21.74 15.45
C ARG A 427 -1.07 21.75 16.85
N GLN A 428 -0.10 22.64 17.09
CA GLN A 428 0.53 22.81 18.40
C GLN A 428 -0.51 23.16 19.47
N ALA A 429 -1.42 24.10 19.17
CA ALA A 429 -2.49 24.50 20.07
C ALA A 429 -3.50 23.37 20.35
N THR A 430 -3.79 22.51 19.37
CA THR A 430 -4.80 21.45 19.49
C THR A 430 -4.33 20.27 20.35
N ARG A 431 -3.03 19.94 20.36
CA ARG A 431 -2.54 18.74 21.06
C ARG A 431 -2.24 18.94 22.54
N GLY A 432 -2.07 20.17 23.02
CA GLY A 432 -1.90 20.48 24.46
C GLY A 432 -0.71 19.79 25.16
N GLN A 433 0.15 19.10 24.43
CA GLN A 433 1.35 18.40 24.88
C GLN A 433 2.53 18.82 24.01
N VAL A 434 3.73 18.79 24.60
CA VAL A 434 4.99 19.05 23.90
C VAL A 434 5.16 17.99 22.81
N ASP A 435 5.23 18.42 21.56
CA ASP A 435 5.48 17.60 20.38
C ASP A 435 6.77 18.15 19.76
N ASP A 436 7.92 17.67 20.23
CA ASP A 436 9.26 18.17 19.87
C ASP A 436 9.45 18.30 18.35
N LEU A 437 8.81 17.41 17.59
CA LEU A 437 8.83 17.39 16.14
C LEU A 437 8.09 18.60 15.55
N VAL A 438 6.90 18.92 16.07
CA VAL A 438 6.13 20.11 15.67
C VAL A 438 6.86 21.37 16.06
N ASP A 439 7.44 21.42 17.26
CA ASP A 439 8.15 22.58 17.77
C ASP A 439 9.41 22.88 16.93
N ALA A 440 10.20 21.84 16.59
CA ALA A 440 11.36 21.97 15.71
C ALA A 440 10.97 22.43 14.30
N ALA A 441 9.90 21.87 13.72
CA ALA A 441 9.41 22.29 12.41
C ALA A 441 8.89 23.74 12.43
N LEU A 442 8.13 24.12 13.46
CA LEU A 442 7.59 25.46 13.64
C LEU A 442 8.71 26.50 13.72
N LEU A 443 9.77 26.22 14.48
CA LEU A 443 10.95 27.10 14.57
C LEU A 443 11.59 27.33 13.19
N ASN A 444 11.78 26.27 12.41
CA ASN A 444 12.41 26.37 11.08
C ASN A 444 11.53 27.12 10.07
N VAL A 445 10.23 26.81 10.03
CA VAL A 445 9.29 27.45 9.11
C VAL A 445 9.06 28.92 9.48
N GLN A 446 8.99 29.25 10.76
CA GLN A 446 8.90 30.63 11.25
C GLN A 446 10.14 31.43 10.82
N GLY A 447 11.35 30.87 11.00
CA GLY A 447 12.58 31.53 10.57
C GLY A 447 12.61 31.82 9.07
N LEU A 448 12.16 30.87 8.22
CA LEU A 448 12.04 31.10 6.78
C LEU A 448 11.00 32.19 6.47
N TYR A 449 9.85 32.18 7.13
CA TYR A 449 8.82 33.20 6.92
C TYR A 449 9.31 34.60 7.24
N ASP A 450 10.07 34.75 8.33
CA ASP A 450 10.63 36.04 8.75
C ASP A 450 11.71 36.55 7.78
N GLU A 451 12.47 35.66 7.13
CA GLU A 451 13.44 36.00 6.07
C GLU A 451 12.78 36.43 4.75
N LEU A 452 11.58 35.92 4.47
CA LEU A 452 10.83 36.17 3.23
C LEU A 452 9.99 37.46 3.27
N ARG A 453 9.93 38.13 4.42
CA ARG A 453 9.15 39.34 4.67
C ARG A 453 10.02 40.59 4.60
#